data_AF-A0A2P5C5W2-F1
#
_entry.id   AF-A0A2P5C5W2-F1
#
_cell.length_a   1.000
_cell.length_b   1.000
_cell.length_c   1.000
_cell.angle_alpha   90.00
_cell.angle_beta   90.00
_cell.angle_gamma   90.00
#
_symmetry.space_group_name_H-M   'P 1'
#
loop_
_entity.id
_entity.type
_entity.pdbx_description
1 polymer ?
#
loop_
_entity_poly.entity_id
_entity_poly.type
_entity_poly.pdbx_seq_one_letter_code
_entity_poly.pdbx_strand_id
1 'polypeptide(L)'
;MESRNRSNPQLRRALCDSNIEGTKTTSPSVIVIGGGIGGLAAARALHDASFKVVVLESRDRLGGRVCTDYSFGFPVDLGASWLHGVCKENPLAPLIGRLGLPLYRTSGDNSVLYDHDLER
;
A
#
# COMPACT_ATOMS: atom_id res chain seq x y z
N MET A 1 58.11 -40.07 27.35
CA MET A 1 57.00 -40.86 27.94
C MET A 1 55.92 -39.87 28.34
N GLU A 2 54.72 -40.09 27.81
CA GLU A 2 53.54 -39.21 27.88
C GLU A 2 53.12 -38.80 29.31
N SER A 3 52.49 -37.62 29.47
CA SER A 3 51.03 -37.54 29.64
C SER A 3 50.50 -36.12 29.96
N ARG A 4 49.55 -35.69 29.11
CA ARG A 4 48.27 -34.96 29.33
C ARG A 4 48.08 -34.21 30.67
N ASN A 5 47.56 -32.96 30.63
CA ASN A 5 46.12 -32.69 30.83
C ASN A 5 45.71 -31.20 30.62
N ARG A 6 44.76 -31.00 29.69
CA ARG A 6 43.65 -30.03 29.56
C ARG A 6 43.64 -28.72 30.36
N SER A 7 43.44 -27.60 29.66
CA SER A 7 42.12 -26.94 29.60
C SER A 7 42.02 -25.97 28.42
N ASN A 8 40.79 -25.82 27.93
CA ASN A 8 40.38 -25.36 26.60
C ASN A 8 39.68 -23.99 26.73
N PRO A 9 39.93 -23.03 25.82
CA PRO A 9 38.94 -22.02 25.50
C PRO A 9 38.61 -22.01 24.00
N GLN A 10 37.85 -23.00 23.56
CA GLN A 10 37.08 -22.97 22.32
C GLN A 10 35.96 -21.92 22.46
N LEU A 11 36.23 -20.68 22.10
CA LEU A 11 35.19 -19.67 21.85
C LEU A 11 35.76 -18.47 21.09
N ARG A 12 36.26 -18.69 19.86
CA ARG A 12 36.40 -17.60 18.89
C ARG A 12 36.00 -18.07 17.50
N ARG A 13 34.73 -17.77 17.20
CA ARG A 13 34.20 -17.26 15.93
C ARG A 13 34.84 -17.89 14.70
N ALA A 14 34.11 -18.83 14.09
CA ALA A 14 34.34 -19.22 12.71
C ALA A 14 34.39 -17.96 11.83
N LEU A 15 35.60 -17.52 11.46
CA LEU A 15 35.79 -16.73 10.26
C LEU A 15 35.58 -17.71 9.11
N CYS A 16 34.37 -17.74 8.59
CA CYS A 16 34.15 -18.16 7.22
C CYS A 16 34.69 -17.06 6.32
N ASP A 17 36.01 -17.10 6.06
CA ASP A 17 36.62 -16.44 4.91
C ASP A 17 36.04 -17.09 3.65
N SER A 18 34.90 -16.57 3.21
CA SER A 18 34.35 -16.85 1.91
C SER A 18 34.73 -15.68 1.02
N ASN A 19 35.66 -15.94 0.10
CA ASN A 19 35.89 -15.12 -1.08
C ASN A 19 34.57 -15.04 -1.86
N ILE A 20 33.75 -14.05 -1.54
CA ILE A 20 32.60 -13.68 -2.36
C ILE A 20 33.15 -12.74 -3.41
N GLU A 21 33.57 -13.29 -4.55
CA GLU A 21 33.57 -12.56 -5.81
C GLU A 21 32.22 -11.82 -5.90
N GLY A 22 32.26 -10.50 -6.02
CA GLY A 22 31.12 -9.61 -5.83
C GLY A 22 29.87 -10.05 -6.57
N THR A 23 29.04 -10.86 -5.91
CA THR A 23 27.69 -11.15 -6.37
C THR A 23 26.94 -9.84 -6.25
N LYS A 24 26.73 -9.18 -7.40
CA LYS A 24 25.88 -7.99 -7.52
C LYS A 24 24.57 -8.31 -6.79
N THR A 25 24.36 -7.73 -5.62
CA THR A 25 23.18 -7.97 -4.79
C THR A 25 21.98 -7.39 -5.52
N THR A 26 21.32 -8.22 -6.34
CA THR A 26 20.12 -7.81 -7.04
C THR A 26 19.04 -7.58 -6.01
N SER A 27 18.42 -6.40 -6.01
CA SER A 27 17.26 -6.10 -5.19
C SER A 27 16.23 -7.22 -5.30
N PRO A 28 15.71 -7.76 -4.19
CA PRO A 28 14.69 -8.80 -4.22
C PRO A 28 13.48 -8.30 -5.05
N SER A 29 12.95 -9.17 -5.90
CA SER A 29 11.89 -8.82 -6.86
C SER A 29 10.53 -9.33 -6.41
N VAL A 30 9.49 -8.50 -6.54
CA VAL A 30 8.11 -8.83 -6.15
C VAL A 30 7.14 -8.44 -7.24
N ILE A 31 6.15 -9.30 -7.48
CA ILE A 31 5.01 -8.99 -8.35
C ILE A 31 3.77 -8.78 -7.47
N VAL A 32 3.09 -7.66 -7.65
CA VAL A 32 1.80 -7.35 -7.03
C VAL A 32 0.71 -7.52 -8.08
N ILE A 33 -0.28 -8.37 -7.79
CA ILE A 33 -1.41 -8.62 -8.70
C ILE A 33 -2.58 -7.70 -8.29
N GLY A 34 -2.97 -6.81 -9.19
CA GLY A 34 -4.03 -5.81 -9.01
C GLY A 34 -3.50 -4.42 -8.69
N GLY A 35 -3.88 -3.44 -9.52
CA GLY A 35 -3.58 -2.01 -9.41
C GLY A 35 -4.65 -1.21 -8.65
N GLY A 36 -5.36 -1.85 -7.71
CA GLY A 36 -6.29 -1.18 -6.79
C GLY A 36 -5.57 -0.49 -5.62
N ILE A 37 -6.31 0.25 -4.79
CA ILE A 37 -5.75 1.00 -3.65
C ILE A 37 -4.87 0.15 -2.73
N GLY A 38 -5.28 -1.09 -2.42
CA GLY A 38 -4.50 -2.01 -1.58
C GLY A 38 -3.22 -2.51 -2.27
N GLY A 39 -3.30 -2.83 -3.57
CA GLY A 39 -2.14 -3.27 -4.35
C GLY A 39 -1.11 -2.15 -4.53
N LEU A 40 -1.58 -0.93 -4.82
CA LEU A 40 -0.71 0.24 -4.91
C LEU A 40 -0.07 0.60 -3.55
N ALA A 41 -0.82 0.49 -2.44
CA ALA A 41 -0.27 0.68 -1.11
C ALA A 41 0.81 -0.36 -0.78
N ALA A 42 0.58 -1.64 -1.09
CA ALA A 42 1.56 -2.71 -0.90
C ALA A 42 2.79 -2.50 -1.80
N ALA A 43 2.59 -2.16 -3.07
CA ALA A 43 3.67 -1.88 -4.01
C ALA A 43 4.53 -0.72 -3.53
N ARG A 44 3.92 0.35 -3.00
CA ARG A 44 4.63 1.48 -2.42
C ARG A 44 5.46 1.07 -1.21
N ALA A 45 4.87 0.33 -0.27
CA ALA A 45 5.58 -0.13 0.93
C ALA A 45 6.78 -1.02 0.59
N LEU A 46 6.62 -1.94 -0.38
CA LEU A 46 7.70 -2.81 -0.86
C LEU A 46 8.79 -2.02 -1.60
N HIS A 47 8.39 -1.06 -2.44
CA HIS A 47 9.33 -0.17 -3.11
C HIS A 47 10.16 0.64 -2.11
N ASP A 48 9.51 1.23 -1.09
CA ASP A 48 10.20 1.98 -0.04
C ASP A 48 11.13 1.08 0.80
N ALA A 49 10.86 -0.23 0.85
CA ALA A 49 11.75 -1.26 1.40
C ALA A 49 12.83 -1.76 0.42
N SER A 50 13.08 -1.04 -0.69
CA SER A 50 14.11 -1.34 -1.70
C SER A 50 13.92 -2.63 -2.51
N PHE A 51 12.68 -3.14 -2.61
CA PHE A 51 12.36 -4.23 -3.52
C PHE A 51 12.16 -3.71 -4.95
N LYS A 52 12.49 -4.53 -5.95
CA LYS A 52 12.09 -4.30 -7.34
C LYS A 52 10.65 -4.77 -7.52
N VAL A 53 9.72 -3.84 -7.66
CA VAL A 53 8.27 -4.14 -7.70
C VAL A 53 7.71 -4.01 -9.11
N VAL A 54 6.93 -5.01 -9.53
CA VAL A 54 6.10 -4.94 -10.75
C VAL A 54 4.63 -5.10 -10.36
N VAL A 55 3.77 -4.19 -10.81
CA VAL A 55 2.31 -4.28 -10.60
C VAL A 55 1.66 -4.76 -11.88
N LEU A 56 0.85 -5.82 -11.81
CA LEU A 56 0.07 -6.33 -12.93
C LEU A 56 -1.41 -6.00 -12.69
N GLU A 57 -1.98 -5.14 -13.54
CA GLU A 57 -3.40 -4.81 -13.52
C GLU A 57 -4.06 -5.35 -14.79
N SER A 58 -5.24 -5.95 -14.62
CA SER A 58 -6.04 -6.52 -15.71
C SER A 58 -6.70 -5.47 -16.59
N ARG A 59 -7.03 -4.32 -16.02
CA ARG A 59 -7.69 -3.21 -16.69
C ARG A 59 -6.66 -2.26 -17.33
N ASP A 60 -7.15 -1.43 -18.21
CA ASP A 60 -6.43 -0.29 -18.82
C ASP A 60 -6.26 0.91 -17.87
N ARG A 61 -6.73 0.79 -16.62
CA ARG A 61 -6.68 1.84 -15.59
C ARG A 61 -6.31 1.28 -14.22
N LEU A 62 -5.72 2.14 -13.41
CA LEU A 62 -5.50 1.90 -11.98
C LEU A 62 -6.78 2.19 -11.16
N GLY A 63 -6.68 1.98 -9.85
CA GLY A 63 -7.72 2.30 -8.86
C GLY A 63 -8.61 1.11 -8.50
N GLY A 64 -8.73 0.13 -9.39
CA GLY A 64 -9.57 -1.05 -9.17
C GLY A 64 -11.04 -0.66 -8.98
N ARG A 65 -11.58 -0.85 -7.78
CA ARG A 65 -12.94 -0.42 -7.41
C ARG A 65 -13.09 1.08 -7.21
N VAL A 66 -12.00 1.83 -7.08
CA VAL A 66 -12.03 3.30 -7.15
C VAL A 66 -12.01 3.68 -8.62
N CYS A 67 -13.08 4.28 -9.11
CA CYS A 67 -13.29 4.59 -10.52
C CYS A 67 -14.08 5.89 -10.65
N THR A 68 -13.50 6.85 -11.36
CA THR A 68 -14.15 8.12 -11.71
C THR A 68 -14.38 8.13 -13.22
N ASP A 69 -15.63 8.29 -13.64
CA ASP A 69 -16.03 8.46 -15.03
C ASP A 69 -16.06 9.96 -15.36
N TYR A 70 -15.51 10.33 -16.51
CA TYR A 70 -15.44 11.71 -17.00
C TYR A 70 -16.30 11.93 -18.26
N SER A 71 -17.02 10.91 -18.73
CA SER A 71 -17.78 10.95 -19.99
C SER A 71 -18.97 11.92 -19.98
N PHE A 72 -19.48 12.29 -18.80
CA PHE A 72 -20.63 13.17 -18.63
C PHE A 72 -20.30 14.68 -18.69
N GLY A 73 -19.05 15.06 -18.98
CA GLY A 73 -18.58 16.44 -18.94
C GLY A 73 -18.26 16.96 -17.53
N PHE A 74 -18.43 16.11 -16.51
CA PHE A 74 -18.01 16.31 -15.12
C PHE A 74 -17.65 14.95 -14.50
N PRO A 75 -16.80 14.92 -13.46
CA PRO A 75 -16.39 13.66 -12.83
C PRO A 75 -17.53 13.02 -12.03
N VAL A 76 -17.74 11.72 -12.22
CA VAL A 76 -18.69 10.90 -11.46
C VAL A 76 -17.98 9.67 -10.91
N ASP A 77 -17.94 9.53 -9.59
CA ASP A 77 -17.38 8.33 -8.97
C ASP A 77 -18.37 7.16 -9.06
N LEU A 78 -17.99 6.13 -9.80
CA LEU A 78 -18.73 4.85 -9.93
C LEU A 78 -18.34 3.84 -8.84
N GLY A 79 -17.50 4.26 -7.91
CA GLY A 79 -16.86 3.41 -6.90
C GLY A 79 -16.83 4.05 -5.52
N ALA A 80 -15.65 4.10 -4.91
CA ALA A 80 -15.50 4.78 -3.63
C ALA A 80 -15.61 6.30 -3.81
N SER A 81 -16.70 6.90 -3.31
CA SER A 81 -16.97 8.34 -3.42
C SER A 81 -16.95 9.09 -2.08
N TRP A 82 -16.78 8.37 -0.96
CA TRP A 82 -16.90 8.93 0.39
C TRP A 82 -15.72 8.54 1.28
N LEU A 83 -15.18 9.52 1.99
CA LEU A 83 -14.27 9.29 3.10
C LEU A 83 -15.04 9.38 4.42
N HIS A 84 -15.24 8.24 5.07
CA HIS A 84 -15.83 8.20 6.41
C HIS A 84 -14.76 8.43 7.49
N GLY A 85 -15.11 9.21 8.53
CA GLY A 85 -14.21 9.45 9.66
C GLY A 85 -12.96 10.23 9.25
N VAL A 86 -13.10 11.52 8.96
CA VAL A 86 -11.97 12.41 8.66
C VAL A 86 -11.26 12.77 9.97
N CYS A 87 -10.47 11.82 10.48
CA CYS A 87 -9.71 11.93 11.71
C CYS A 87 -8.33 11.28 11.55
N LYS A 88 -7.44 11.43 12.54
CA LYS A 88 -6.04 10.94 12.45
C LYS A 88 -5.95 9.41 12.37
N GLU A 89 -6.95 8.73 12.89
CA GLU A 89 -7.06 7.27 12.93
C GLU A 89 -7.37 6.70 11.53
N ASN A 90 -7.98 7.50 10.64
CA ASN A 90 -8.15 7.11 9.25
C ASN A 90 -6.86 7.41 8.46
N PRO A 91 -6.15 6.38 7.97
CA PRO A 91 -4.87 6.56 7.30
C PRO A 91 -4.96 7.36 5.98
N LEU A 92 -6.15 7.47 5.39
CA LEU A 92 -6.36 8.25 4.17
C LEU A 92 -6.47 9.75 4.43
N ALA A 93 -6.97 10.17 5.60
CA ALA A 93 -7.12 11.60 5.92
C ALA A 93 -5.81 12.40 5.82
N PRO A 94 -4.68 11.99 6.43
CA PRO A 94 -3.42 12.71 6.27
C PRO A 94 -2.84 12.58 4.85
N LEU A 95 -3.09 11.47 4.16
CA LEU A 95 -2.65 11.27 2.77
C LEU A 95 -3.33 12.27 1.83
N ILE A 96 -4.65 12.44 1.94
CA ILE A 96 -5.42 13.42 1.16
C ILE A 96 -4.89 14.83 1.39
N GLY A 97 -4.61 15.20 2.64
CA GLY A 97 -4.00 16.49 2.97
C GLY A 97 -2.64 16.70 2.30
N ARG A 98 -1.76 15.68 2.32
CA ARG A 98 -0.45 15.76 1.62
C ARG A 98 -0.58 15.83 0.10
N LEU A 99 -1.62 15.23 -0.48
CA LEU A 99 -1.89 15.27 -1.91
C LEU A 99 -2.59 16.56 -2.35
N GLY A 100 -2.98 17.43 -1.40
CA GLY A 100 -3.70 18.67 -1.69
C GLY A 100 -5.10 18.43 -2.26
N LEU A 101 -5.70 17.26 -1.99
CA LEU A 101 -7.01 16.91 -2.51
C LEU A 101 -8.10 17.60 -1.67
N PRO A 102 -9.08 18.28 -2.30
CA PRO A 102 -10.14 18.96 -1.57
C PRO A 102 -11.07 17.94 -0.90
N LEU A 103 -11.48 18.26 0.33
CA LEU A 103 -12.52 17.51 1.04
C LEU A 103 -13.77 18.38 1.17
N TYR A 104 -14.90 17.82 0.74
CA TYR A 104 -16.21 18.43 0.91
C TYR A 104 -16.95 17.66 2.00
N ARG A 105 -17.41 18.38 3.03
CA ARG A 105 -18.20 17.79 4.10
C ARG A 105 -19.63 17.61 3.61
N THR A 106 -20.11 16.38 3.58
CA THR A 106 -21.54 16.14 3.40
C THR A 106 -22.25 16.17 4.75
N SER A 107 -23.26 17.02 4.89
CA SER A 107 -24.17 17.03 6.04
C SER A 107 -25.42 16.22 5.70
N GLY A 108 -25.85 15.37 6.63
CA GLY A 108 -27.14 14.68 6.55
C GLY A 108 -28.31 15.55 7.04
N ASP A 109 -28.00 16.70 7.65
CA ASP A 109 -28.98 17.55 8.35
C ASP A 109 -29.93 18.28 7.38
N ASN A 110 -29.62 18.26 6.08
CA ASN A 110 -30.42 18.88 5.03
C ASN A 110 -30.95 17.86 4.00
N SER A 111 -31.14 16.61 4.44
CA SER A 111 -31.79 15.60 3.60
C SER A 111 -33.29 15.86 3.52
N VAL A 112 -33.83 15.91 2.30
CA VAL A 112 -35.27 15.98 2.05
C VAL A 112 -35.72 14.62 1.56
N LEU A 113 -36.67 14.02 2.27
CA LEU A 113 -37.29 12.77 1.85
C LEU A 113 -38.47 13.10 0.94
N TYR A 114 -38.42 12.59 -0.29
CA TYR A 114 -39.56 12.61 -1.20
C TYR A 114 -40.19 11.23 -1.17
N ASP A 115 -41.47 11.17 -0.82
CA ASP A 115 -42.27 9.96 -0.89
C ASP A 115 -43.17 9.99 -2.15
N HIS A 116 -43.52 8.82 -2.65
CA HIS A 116 -44.47 8.65 -3.75
C HIS A 116 -45.93 8.63 -3.29
N ASP A 117 -46.19 8.78 -1.99
CA ASP A 117 -47.53 8.87 -1.42
C ASP A 117 -48.26 10.16 -1.86
N LEU A 118 -48.80 10.10 -3.09
CA LEU A 118 -49.81 10.99 -3.63
C LEU A 118 -51.19 10.58 -3.08
N GLU A 119 -51.39 10.56 -1.76
CA GLU A 119 -52.75 10.42 -1.23
C GLU A 119 -53.45 11.79 -1.25
N ARG A 120 -54.53 11.87 -2.03
CA ARG A 120 -55.48 12.97 -2.12
C ARG A 120 -56.49 12.97 -0.99
#